data_AF-A0A354MDT2-F1
#
_entry.id   AF-A0A354MDT2-F1
#
_cell.length_a   1.000
_cell.length_b   1.000
_cell.length_c   1.000
_cell.angle_alpha   90.00
_cell.angle_beta   90.00
_cell.angle_gamma   90.00
#
_symmetry.space_group_name_H-M   'P 1'
#
loop_
_entity.id
_entity.type
_entity.pdbx_description
1 polymer ?
#
loop_
_entity_poly.entity_id
_entity_poly.type
_entity_poly.pdbx_seq_one_letter_code
_entity_poly.pdbx_strand_id
1 'polypeptide(L)'
;MEKKKKIIKIVLIVSIVLFLIILIIANKVAEKKKIEDEKENYYANKIYNSIEDFKTVEEVIIYKKAKYIKEEESNVEGYDVDIYTNLKYPLYTDTENNSLFYKDMIKKIAYVLQYKNFRVIDEEKNIVIAAICDASKKSIVKLYVNGEENYWENRELATNLNRINTQEASRNIVIQSEELKNLIANQWKRNKLKIEITKNKIGDYEIFEEQGLQIRTIYKKVFNIIFTSDYNKEVVNNIKTGTDLKEIIRILGTPTLGEENLGLIGYKGEKIYVFFTESKISVYRVEDQYEKLDEFIILIEKFEREKNVKEFVNGITDIWPDYDQYDWDKNYVHLQYTLKGIKIEFNISSNQGITYSSNFTGKIRENLTVQDIQNNIEKLPKYTFFDSEDSVYKLELERYFGEAEETPGE
;
A
#
# COMPACT_ATOMS: atom_id res chain seq x y z
N MET A 1 -53.02 -43.68 -50.65
CA MET A 1 -52.99 -42.23 -50.34
C MET A 1 -53.43 -41.92 -48.90
N GLU A 2 -54.41 -42.62 -48.34
CA GLU A 2 -54.90 -42.42 -46.96
C GLU A 2 -53.88 -42.75 -45.84
N LYS A 3 -53.09 -43.84 -45.97
CA LYS A 3 -52.06 -44.19 -44.98
C LYS A 3 -51.00 -43.07 -44.80
N LYS A 4 -50.54 -42.45 -45.89
CA LYS A 4 -49.61 -41.29 -45.85
C LYS A 4 -50.26 -40.07 -45.18
N LYS A 5 -51.52 -39.76 -45.48
CA LYS A 5 -52.27 -38.67 -44.82
C LYS A 5 -52.47 -38.92 -43.32
N LYS A 6 -52.69 -40.17 -42.91
CA LYS A 6 -52.83 -40.58 -41.50
C LYS A 6 -51.51 -40.46 -40.72
N ILE A 7 -50.39 -40.88 -41.33
CA ILE A 7 -49.05 -40.73 -40.75
C ILE A 7 -48.66 -39.25 -40.61
N ILE A 8 -48.91 -38.43 -41.64
CA ILE A 8 -48.66 -36.98 -41.58
C ILE A 8 -49.49 -36.32 -40.46
N LYS A 9 -50.77 -36.69 -40.30
CA LYS A 9 -51.60 -36.21 -39.18
C LYS A 9 -51.03 -36.60 -37.81
N ILE A 10 -50.56 -37.84 -37.65
CA ILE A 10 -49.97 -38.31 -36.38
C ILE A 10 -48.68 -37.54 -36.07
N VAL A 11 -47.78 -37.39 -37.05
CA VAL A 11 -46.55 -36.61 -36.88
C VAL A 11 -46.86 -35.16 -36.51
N LEU A 12 -47.84 -34.53 -37.16
CA LEU A 12 -48.25 -33.16 -36.87
C LEU A 12 -48.81 -33.02 -35.44
N ILE A 13 -49.63 -33.98 -34.98
CA ILE A 13 -50.15 -34.01 -33.61
C ILE A 13 -49.01 -34.15 -32.60
N VAL A 14 -48.07 -35.08 -32.84
CA VAL A 14 -46.91 -35.29 -31.96
C VAL A 14 -46.03 -34.03 -31.91
N SER A 15 -45.78 -33.37 -33.05
CA SER A 15 -45.02 -32.12 -33.10
C SER A 15 -45.71 -30.99 -32.33
N ILE A 16 -47.04 -30.87 -32.43
CA ILE A 16 -47.82 -29.89 -31.66
C ILE A 16 -47.71 -30.17 -30.16
N VAL A 17 -47.83 -31.42 -29.74
CA VAL A 17 -47.70 -31.82 -28.32
C VAL A 17 -46.29 -31.51 -27.80
N LEU A 18 -45.25 -31.82 -28.59
CA LEU A 18 -43.86 -31.55 -28.21
C LEU A 18 -43.59 -30.04 -28.09
N PHE A 19 -44.14 -29.24 -29.01
CA PHE A 19 -44.07 -27.78 -28.97
C PHE A 19 -44.76 -27.21 -27.73
N LEU A 20 -45.93 -27.73 -27.35
CA LEU A 20 -46.64 -27.32 -26.13
C LEU A 20 -45.84 -27.65 -24.85
N ILE A 21 -45.18 -28.81 -24.81
CA ILE A 21 -44.31 -29.18 -23.68
C ILE A 21 -43.13 -28.21 -23.56
N ILE A 22 -42.48 -27.86 -24.68
CA ILE A 22 -41.40 -26.88 -24.71
C ILE A 22 -41.88 -25.52 -24.22
N LEU A 23 -43.07 -25.06 -24.64
CA LEU A 23 -43.66 -23.80 -24.16
C LEU A 23 -43.93 -23.82 -22.66
N ILE A 24 -44.45 -24.92 -22.11
CA ILE A 24 -44.68 -25.05 -20.66
C ILE A 24 -43.36 -24.97 -19.89
N ILE A 25 -42.32 -25.67 -20.35
CA ILE A 25 -40.98 -25.63 -19.72
C ILE A 25 -40.40 -24.23 -19.82
N ALA A 26 -40.43 -23.61 -21.00
CA ALA A 26 -39.92 -22.26 -21.21
C ALA A 26 -40.64 -21.24 -20.31
N ASN A 27 -41.95 -21.34 -20.16
CA ASN A 27 -42.72 -20.45 -19.31
C ASN A 27 -42.35 -20.63 -17.83
N LYS A 28 -42.20 -21.87 -17.35
CA LYS A 28 -41.75 -22.13 -15.98
C LYS A 28 -40.34 -21.60 -15.70
N VAL A 29 -39.44 -21.73 -16.67
CA VAL A 29 -38.07 -21.18 -16.56
C VAL A 29 -38.11 -19.65 -16.53
N ALA A 30 -38.92 -19.01 -17.38
CA ALA A 30 -39.07 -17.56 -17.41
C ALA A 30 -39.69 -17.01 -16.12
N GLU A 31 -40.71 -17.67 -15.58
CA GLU A 31 -41.34 -17.30 -14.31
C GLU A 31 -40.37 -17.43 -13.13
N LYS A 32 -39.64 -18.55 -13.06
CA LYS A 32 -38.60 -18.74 -12.03
C LYS A 32 -37.53 -17.65 -12.09
N LYS A 33 -37.03 -17.34 -13.30
CA LYS A 33 -36.04 -16.29 -13.50
C LYS A 33 -36.56 -14.92 -13.05
N LYS A 34 -37.82 -14.59 -13.37
CA LYS A 34 -38.44 -13.33 -12.95
C LYS A 34 -38.50 -13.21 -11.42
N ILE A 35 -38.86 -14.29 -10.72
CA ILE A 35 -38.91 -14.32 -9.25
C ILE A 35 -37.49 -14.13 -8.67
N GLU A 36 -36.49 -14.79 -9.25
CA GLU A 36 -35.09 -14.63 -8.85
C GLU A 36 -34.61 -13.19 -9.07
N ASP A 37 -34.88 -12.59 -10.23
CA ASP A 37 -34.52 -11.20 -10.54
C ASP A 37 -35.20 -10.20 -9.59
N GLU A 38 -36.49 -10.39 -9.27
CA GLU A 38 -37.22 -9.56 -8.30
C GLU A 38 -36.63 -9.67 -6.88
N LYS A 39 -36.27 -10.89 -6.46
CA LYS A 39 -35.65 -11.15 -5.15
C LYS A 39 -34.24 -10.57 -5.08
N GLU A 40 -33.44 -10.75 -6.12
CA GLU A 40 -32.11 -10.15 -6.24
C GLU A 40 -32.20 -8.62 -6.14
N ASN A 41 -33.11 -8.01 -6.91
CA ASN A 41 -33.31 -6.57 -6.91
C ASN A 41 -33.78 -6.04 -5.54
N TYR A 42 -34.65 -6.79 -4.86
CA TYR A 42 -35.10 -6.45 -3.51
C TYR A 42 -33.95 -6.45 -2.50
N TYR A 43 -33.19 -7.55 -2.38
CA TYR A 43 -32.10 -7.62 -1.41
C TYR A 43 -30.93 -6.68 -1.75
N ALA A 44 -30.68 -6.46 -3.04
CA ALA A 44 -29.63 -5.55 -3.48
C ALA A 44 -29.92 -4.08 -3.12
N ASN A 45 -31.18 -3.71 -2.90
CA ASN A 45 -31.61 -2.32 -2.63
C ASN A 45 -32.32 -2.14 -1.28
N LYS A 46 -32.54 -3.21 -0.52
CA LYS A 46 -33.03 -3.14 0.85
C LYS A 46 -32.06 -2.30 1.68
N ILE A 47 -32.61 -1.44 2.54
CA ILE A 47 -31.84 -0.64 3.47
C ILE A 47 -31.49 -1.52 4.68
N TYR A 48 -30.21 -1.59 4.99
CA TYR A 48 -29.67 -2.29 6.16
C TYR A 48 -29.00 -1.24 7.06
N ASN A 49 -29.54 -1.03 8.25
CA ASN A 49 -29.03 -0.08 9.23
C ASN A 49 -27.99 -0.73 10.14
N SER A 50 -28.07 -2.05 10.33
CA SER A 50 -27.12 -2.79 11.16
C SER A 50 -26.92 -4.23 10.67
N ILE A 51 -25.98 -4.95 11.29
CA ILE A 51 -25.70 -6.35 10.93
C ILE A 51 -26.86 -7.28 11.30
N GLU A 52 -27.65 -6.91 12.31
CA GLU A 52 -28.85 -7.64 12.76
C GLU A 52 -29.96 -7.68 11.70
N ASP A 53 -29.93 -6.79 10.70
CA ASP A 53 -30.94 -6.72 9.63
C ASP A 53 -30.81 -7.84 8.59
N PHE A 54 -29.65 -8.50 8.53
CA PHE A 54 -29.39 -9.64 7.65
C PHE A 54 -29.94 -10.93 8.27
N LYS A 55 -30.73 -11.69 7.50
CA LYS A 55 -31.39 -12.91 7.98
C LYS A 55 -30.89 -14.18 7.31
N THR A 56 -30.36 -14.08 6.09
CA THR A 56 -29.88 -15.24 5.33
C THR A 56 -28.53 -14.94 4.65
N VAL A 57 -27.78 -15.99 4.33
CA VAL A 57 -26.51 -15.86 3.60
C VAL A 57 -26.76 -15.29 2.21
N GLU A 58 -27.79 -15.78 1.53
CA GLU A 58 -28.23 -15.28 0.23
C GLU A 58 -28.46 -13.76 0.24
N GLU A 59 -29.13 -13.23 1.27
CA GLU A 59 -29.31 -11.78 1.46
C GLU A 59 -27.98 -11.04 1.52
N VAL A 60 -27.01 -11.55 2.28
CA VAL A 60 -25.68 -10.94 2.41
C VAL A 60 -24.94 -10.94 1.07
N ILE A 61 -24.93 -12.07 0.37
CA ILE A 61 -24.23 -12.23 -0.92
C ILE A 61 -24.80 -11.27 -1.97
N ILE A 62 -26.13 -11.20 -2.09
CA ILE A 62 -26.81 -10.30 -3.05
C ILE A 62 -26.63 -8.83 -2.66
N TYR A 63 -26.72 -8.49 -1.37
CA TYR A 63 -26.44 -7.13 -0.89
C TYR A 63 -25.01 -6.69 -1.27
N LYS A 64 -24.05 -7.62 -1.20
CA LYS A 64 -22.67 -7.43 -1.66
C LYS A 64 -22.51 -7.45 -3.18
N LYS A 65 -23.62 -7.47 -3.92
CA LYS A 65 -23.68 -7.44 -5.39
C LYS A 65 -22.95 -8.64 -6.02
N ALA A 66 -22.83 -9.74 -5.28
CA ALA A 66 -22.36 -11.03 -5.77
C ALA A 66 -23.56 -11.94 -6.07
N LYS A 67 -23.37 -12.96 -6.91
CA LYS A 67 -24.44 -13.89 -7.28
C LYS A 67 -24.45 -15.08 -6.32
N TYR A 68 -25.54 -15.25 -5.56
CA TYR A 68 -25.72 -16.44 -4.76
C TYR A 68 -26.06 -17.65 -5.66
N ILE A 69 -25.44 -18.81 -5.39
CA ILE A 69 -25.70 -20.05 -6.15
C ILE A 69 -26.44 -21.05 -5.25
N LYS A 70 -25.84 -21.46 -4.14
CA LYS A 70 -26.43 -22.39 -3.16
C LYS A 70 -25.67 -22.39 -1.83
N GLU A 71 -26.28 -23.00 -0.83
CA GLU A 71 -25.69 -23.33 0.47
C GLU A 71 -25.93 -24.81 0.75
N GLU A 72 -24.93 -25.51 1.27
CA GLU A 72 -25.04 -26.92 1.69
C GLU A 72 -24.16 -27.23 2.91
N GLU A 73 -24.39 -28.39 3.54
CA GLU A 73 -23.53 -28.87 4.62
C GLU A 73 -22.14 -29.19 4.06
N SER A 74 -21.10 -28.74 4.74
CA SER A 74 -19.72 -28.91 4.28
C SER A 74 -19.27 -30.38 4.44
N ASN A 75 -18.66 -30.92 3.40
CA ASN A 75 -18.01 -32.24 3.44
C ASN A 75 -16.54 -32.17 3.90
N VAL A 76 -16.03 -30.98 4.23
CA VAL A 76 -14.65 -30.77 4.68
C VAL A 76 -14.59 -30.68 6.20
N GLU A 77 -13.74 -31.49 6.80
CA GLU A 77 -13.53 -31.56 8.24
C GLU A 77 -13.25 -30.18 8.83
N GLY A 78 -13.93 -29.86 9.94
CA GLY A 78 -13.78 -28.58 10.63
C GLY A 78 -14.65 -27.43 10.09
N TYR A 79 -15.43 -27.65 9.04
CA TYR A 79 -16.38 -26.68 8.50
C TYR A 79 -17.80 -27.23 8.50
N ASP A 80 -18.78 -26.37 8.81
CA ASP A 80 -20.20 -26.74 8.89
C ASP A 80 -20.95 -26.44 7.59
N VAL A 81 -20.60 -25.35 6.90
CA VAL A 81 -21.40 -24.81 5.78
C VAL A 81 -20.52 -24.43 4.59
N ASP A 82 -20.92 -24.86 3.40
CA ASP A 82 -20.37 -24.42 2.11
C ASP A 82 -21.35 -23.50 1.39
N ILE A 83 -20.88 -22.32 1.00
CA ILE A 83 -21.66 -21.27 0.34
C ILE A 83 -21.06 -21.05 -1.05
N TYR A 84 -21.80 -21.42 -2.08
CA TYR A 84 -21.39 -21.25 -3.47
C TYR A 84 -21.90 -19.94 -4.03
N THR A 85 -21.01 -19.18 -4.66
CA THR A 85 -21.28 -17.82 -5.14
C THR A 85 -20.44 -17.50 -6.38
N ASN A 86 -20.83 -16.45 -7.10
CA ASN A 86 -19.96 -15.76 -8.06
C ASN A 86 -19.62 -14.38 -7.47
N LEU A 87 -18.38 -14.22 -7.00
CA LEU A 87 -17.92 -13.02 -6.30
C LEU A 87 -17.82 -11.84 -7.26
N LYS A 88 -18.22 -10.64 -6.82
CA LYS A 88 -18.21 -9.46 -7.69
C LYS A 88 -16.82 -9.01 -8.12
N TYR A 89 -15.90 -8.96 -7.17
CA TYR A 89 -14.56 -8.41 -7.36
C TYR A 89 -13.50 -9.53 -7.38
N PRO A 90 -12.28 -9.27 -7.87
CA PRO A 90 -11.13 -10.11 -7.56
C PRO A 90 -10.70 -9.91 -6.09
N LEU A 91 -10.04 -10.90 -5.50
CA LEU A 91 -9.50 -10.81 -4.13
C LEU A 91 -8.45 -9.71 -3.99
N TYR A 92 -7.56 -9.62 -4.98
CA TYR A 92 -6.42 -8.71 -5.03
C TYR A 92 -6.01 -8.49 -6.49
N THR A 93 -5.56 -7.28 -6.82
CA THR A 93 -4.92 -6.91 -8.09
C THR A 93 -3.69 -6.04 -7.81
N ASP A 94 -2.86 -5.76 -8.81
CA ASP A 94 -1.65 -4.94 -8.64
C ASP A 94 -1.93 -3.53 -8.06
N THR A 95 -3.17 -3.03 -8.21
CA THR A 95 -3.57 -1.69 -7.76
C THR A 95 -4.65 -1.70 -6.68
N GLU A 96 -5.33 -2.82 -6.44
CA GLU A 96 -6.48 -2.89 -5.52
C GLU A 96 -6.40 -4.07 -4.56
N ASN A 97 -6.45 -3.77 -3.25
CA ASN A 97 -6.62 -4.75 -2.18
C ASN A 97 -8.09 -4.75 -1.70
N ASN A 98 -8.88 -5.74 -2.13
CA ASN A 98 -10.30 -5.84 -1.76
C ASN A 98 -10.55 -6.49 -0.38
N SER A 99 -9.54 -6.62 0.47
CA SER A 99 -9.64 -7.28 1.79
C SER A 99 -10.78 -6.73 2.66
N LEU A 100 -10.97 -5.40 2.71
CA LEU A 100 -12.00 -4.78 3.54
C LEU A 100 -13.41 -5.17 3.08
N PHE A 101 -13.63 -5.22 1.77
CA PHE A 101 -14.89 -5.65 1.18
C PHE A 101 -15.24 -7.08 1.59
N TYR A 102 -14.27 -8.01 1.47
CA TYR A 102 -14.47 -9.42 1.82
C TYR A 102 -14.57 -9.63 3.33
N LYS A 103 -13.71 -9.01 4.14
CA LYS A 103 -13.78 -9.09 5.62
C LYS A 103 -15.14 -8.64 6.13
N ASP A 104 -15.71 -7.58 5.56
CA ASP A 104 -17.07 -7.13 5.91
C ASP A 104 -18.17 -8.11 5.46
N MET A 105 -18.06 -8.68 4.25
CA MET A 105 -18.97 -9.74 3.79
C MET A 105 -18.94 -10.97 4.72
N ILE A 106 -17.74 -11.46 5.04
CA ILE A 106 -17.52 -12.63 5.90
C ILE A 106 -18.05 -12.38 7.31
N LYS A 107 -17.86 -11.17 7.85
CA LYS A 107 -18.43 -10.77 9.15
C LYS A 107 -19.96 -10.87 9.16
N LYS A 108 -20.62 -10.41 8.10
CA LYS A 108 -22.08 -10.49 7.94
C LYS A 108 -22.57 -11.94 7.81
N ILE A 109 -21.87 -12.75 7.02
CA ILE A 109 -22.16 -14.20 6.89
C ILE A 109 -22.00 -14.90 8.24
N ALA A 110 -20.90 -14.66 8.95
CA ALA A 110 -20.64 -15.25 10.26
C ALA A 110 -21.76 -14.92 11.25
N TYR A 111 -22.26 -13.68 11.26
CA TYR A 111 -23.37 -13.28 12.10
C TYR A 111 -24.65 -14.09 11.77
N VAL A 112 -25.03 -14.17 10.49
CA VAL A 112 -26.22 -14.92 10.03
C VAL A 112 -26.12 -16.39 10.39
N LEU A 113 -24.94 -16.99 10.21
CA LEU A 113 -24.67 -18.39 10.52
C LEU A 113 -24.43 -18.65 12.01
N GLN A 114 -24.65 -17.66 12.88
CA GLN A 114 -24.42 -17.77 14.32
C GLN A 114 -23.01 -18.26 14.66
N TYR A 115 -22.02 -17.81 13.88
CA TYR A 115 -20.59 -18.10 14.06
C TYR A 115 -20.25 -19.60 13.98
N LYS A 116 -20.97 -20.35 13.13
CA LYS A 116 -20.50 -21.64 12.61
C LYS A 116 -19.27 -21.46 11.72
N ASN A 117 -18.48 -22.51 11.52
CA ASN A 117 -17.38 -22.51 10.58
C ASN A 117 -17.93 -22.66 9.16
N PHE A 118 -17.47 -21.85 8.21
CA PHE A 118 -18.01 -21.88 6.86
C PHE A 118 -16.96 -21.59 5.79
N ARG A 119 -17.29 -21.95 4.55
CA ARG A 119 -16.50 -21.64 3.36
C ARG A 119 -17.37 -20.92 2.33
N VAL A 120 -16.83 -19.87 1.74
CA VAL A 120 -17.40 -19.18 0.58
C VAL A 120 -16.59 -19.58 -0.64
N ILE A 121 -17.25 -20.18 -1.63
CA ILE A 121 -16.64 -20.87 -2.76
C ILE A 121 -17.11 -20.20 -4.06
N ASP A 122 -16.16 -19.77 -4.87
CA ASP A 122 -16.36 -19.32 -6.25
C ASP A 122 -15.54 -20.24 -7.17
N GLU A 123 -16.23 -21.21 -7.76
CA GLU A 123 -15.62 -22.23 -8.61
C GLU A 123 -15.09 -21.63 -9.92
N GLU A 124 -15.77 -20.63 -10.48
CA GLU A 124 -15.35 -20.00 -11.74
C GLU A 124 -14.01 -19.29 -11.58
N LYS A 125 -13.79 -18.64 -10.43
CA LYS A 125 -12.54 -17.92 -10.13
C LYS A 125 -11.52 -18.74 -9.35
N ASN A 126 -11.82 -20.00 -9.01
CA ASN A 126 -11.00 -20.85 -8.15
C ASN A 126 -10.67 -20.17 -6.81
N ILE A 127 -11.68 -19.61 -6.14
CA ILE A 127 -11.55 -18.94 -4.85
C ILE A 127 -12.30 -19.73 -3.78
N VAL A 128 -11.62 -19.99 -2.66
CA VAL A 128 -12.20 -20.53 -1.43
C VAL A 128 -11.79 -19.64 -0.27
N ILE A 129 -12.75 -18.95 0.33
CA ILE A 129 -12.56 -18.16 1.55
C ILE A 129 -13.13 -18.97 2.71
N ALA A 130 -12.29 -19.44 3.62
CA ALA A 130 -12.68 -20.31 4.73
C ALA A 130 -12.52 -19.60 6.08
N ALA A 131 -13.61 -19.51 6.84
CA ALA A 131 -13.66 -18.80 8.11
C ALA A 131 -13.87 -19.79 9.27
N ILE A 132 -12.96 -19.74 10.24
CA ILE A 132 -13.06 -20.48 11.51
C ILE A 132 -13.56 -19.50 12.57
N CYS A 133 -14.66 -19.84 13.22
CA CYS A 133 -15.37 -18.99 14.16
C CYS A 133 -15.41 -19.59 15.57
N ASP A 134 -15.65 -18.73 16.56
CA ASP A 134 -15.92 -19.10 17.95
C ASP A 134 -17.32 -18.59 18.31
N ALA A 135 -18.30 -19.50 18.32
CA ALA A 135 -19.68 -19.16 18.61
C ALA A 135 -19.90 -18.62 20.03
N SER A 136 -19.07 -19.05 21.00
CA SER A 136 -19.18 -18.57 22.38
C SER A 136 -18.73 -17.10 22.50
N LYS A 137 -17.71 -16.71 21.75
CA LYS A 137 -17.17 -15.35 21.72
C LYS A 137 -17.81 -14.46 20.66
N LYS A 138 -18.64 -15.03 19.79
CA LYS A 138 -19.25 -14.33 18.65
C LYS A 138 -18.18 -13.65 17.79
N SER A 139 -17.13 -14.39 17.45
CA SER A 139 -15.99 -13.85 16.70
C SER A 139 -15.49 -14.81 15.63
N ILE A 140 -14.83 -14.25 14.61
CA ILE A 140 -14.03 -15.00 13.64
C ILE A 140 -12.62 -15.12 14.24
N VAL A 141 -12.12 -16.34 14.36
CA VAL A 141 -10.81 -16.65 14.93
C VAL A 141 -9.74 -16.67 13.85
N LYS A 142 -10.03 -17.29 12.71
CA LYS A 142 -9.10 -17.39 11.58
C LYS A 142 -9.81 -17.24 10.25
N LEU A 143 -9.06 -16.76 9.27
CA LEU A 143 -9.51 -16.62 7.90
C LEU A 143 -8.44 -17.12 6.95
N TYR A 144 -8.84 -18.01 6.05
CA TYR A 144 -7.99 -18.58 5.00
C TYR A 144 -8.56 -18.22 3.64
N VAL A 145 -7.69 -17.93 2.68
CA VAL A 145 -8.06 -17.76 1.27
C VAL A 145 -7.22 -18.73 0.45
N ASN A 146 -7.87 -19.66 -0.25
CA ASN A 146 -7.20 -20.75 -0.97
C ASN A 146 -6.22 -21.56 -0.10
N GLY A 147 -6.53 -21.71 1.20
CA GLY A 147 -5.68 -22.39 2.18
C GLY A 147 -4.58 -21.52 2.80
N GLU A 148 -4.40 -20.28 2.34
CA GLU A 148 -3.40 -19.34 2.84
C GLU A 148 -3.98 -18.47 3.97
N GLU A 149 -3.34 -18.48 5.15
CA GLU A 149 -3.63 -17.52 6.24
C GLU A 149 -2.97 -16.17 5.91
N ASN A 150 -3.63 -15.05 6.23
CA ASN A 150 -3.15 -13.69 5.94
C ASN A 150 -2.90 -13.41 4.43
N TYR A 151 -3.71 -14.02 3.56
CA TYR A 151 -3.57 -13.91 2.10
C TYR A 151 -3.38 -12.47 1.58
N TRP A 152 -4.23 -11.52 2.00
CA TRP A 152 -4.17 -10.15 1.48
C TRP A 152 -2.92 -9.42 1.97
N GLU A 153 -2.56 -9.61 3.23
CA GLU A 153 -1.38 -9.05 3.85
C GLU A 153 -0.11 -9.59 3.16
N ASN A 154 -0.06 -10.88 2.83
CA ASN A 154 1.05 -11.48 2.10
C ASN A 154 1.15 -10.97 0.65
N ARG A 155 0.01 -10.77 -0.05
CA ARG A 155 0.01 -10.22 -1.42
C ARG A 155 0.44 -8.76 -1.44
N GLU A 156 -0.01 -7.96 -0.48
CA GLU A 156 0.42 -6.58 -0.32
C GLU A 156 1.92 -6.48 -0.02
N LEU A 157 2.41 -7.31 0.90
CA LEU A 157 3.84 -7.42 1.18
C LEU A 157 4.63 -7.80 -0.07
N ALA A 158 4.23 -8.85 -0.79
CA ALA A 158 4.91 -9.29 -2.01
C ALA A 158 4.94 -8.20 -3.08
N THR A 159 3.82 -7.49 -3.25
CA THR A 159 3.71 -6.35 -4.18
C THR A 159 4.66 -5.23 -3.77
N ASN A 160 4.66 -4.86 -2.49
CA ASN A 160 5.52 -3.79 -1.99
C ASN A 160 7.00 -4.15 -2.18
N LEU A 161 7.36 -5.37 -1.82
CA LEU A 161 8.70 -5.91 -1.98
C LEU A 161 9.13 -5.95 -3.46
N ASN A 162 8.27 -6.36 -4.39
CA ASN A 162 8.59 -6.34 -5.83
C ASN A 162 8.79 -4.92 -6.36
N ARG A 163 7.99 -3.95 -5.88
CA ARG A 163 8.12 -2.54 -6.27
C ARG A 163 9.43 -1.93 -5.80
N ILE A 164 9.95 -2.33 -4.63
CA ILE A 164 11.28 -1.89 -4.16
C ILE A 164 12.38 -2.28 -5.16
N ASN A 165 12.32 -3.48 -5.76
CA ASN A 165 13.33 -3.95 -6.72
C ASN A 165 13.24 -3.33 -8.12
N THR A 166 12.10 -2.75 -8.46
CA THR A 166 11.87 -2.16 -9.80
C THR A 166 12.24 -0.69 -9.87
N GLN A 167 12.68 -0.08 -8.76
CA GLN A 167 13.22 1.27 -8.79
C GLN A 167 14.49 1.31 -9.65
N GLU A 168 14.48 2.19 -10.65
CA GLU A 168 15.49 2.25 -11.70
C GLU A 168 16.90 2.47 -11.15
N ALA A 169 17.89 1.97 -11.88
CA ALA A 169 19.30 2.21 -11.59
C ALA A 169 19.60 3.70 -11.42
N SER A 170 20.48 4.03 -10.46
CA SER A 170 20.92 5.39 -10.18
C SER A 170 21.26 6.15 -11.45
N ARG A 171 20.74 7.37 -11.58
CA ARG A 171 21.03 8.26 -12.70
C ARG A 171 22.40 8.91 -12.52
N ASN A 172 23.07 9.16 -13.63
CA ASN A 172 24.35 9.87 -13.59
C ASN A 172 24.13 11.37 -13.35
N ILE A 173 24.23 11.78 -12.08
CA ILE A 173 24.08 13.17 -11.65
C ILE A 173 25.47 13.81 -11.54
N VAL A 174 25.77 14.72 -12.46
CA VAL A 174 27.02 15.49 -12.49
C VAL A 174 26.83 16.77 -11.69
N ILE A 175 27.46 16.84 -10.52
CA ILE A 175 27.30 17.94 -9.58
C ILE A 175 28.16 19.14 -9.98
N GLN A 176 27.53 20.30 -10.13
CA GLN A 176 28.18 21.54 -10.57
C GLN A 176 28.20 22.63 -9.51
N SER A 177 27.18 22.70 -8.64
CA SER A 177 27.16 23.62 -7.50
C SER A 177 28.35 23.38 -6.57
N GLU A 178 29.08 24.45 -6.27
CA GLU A 178 30.21 24.42 -5.32
C GLU A 178 29.74 24.13 -3.89
N GLU A 179 28.54 24.58 -3.53
CA GLU A 179 27.92 24.32 -2.24
C GLU A 179 27.68 22.81 -2.05
N LEU A 180 27.14 22.12 -3.07
CA LEU A 180 26.96 20.67 -3.05
C LEU A 180 28.29 19.90 -3.03
N LYS A 181 29.25 20.29 -3.87
CA LYS A 181 30.59 19.67 -3.88
C LYS A 181 31.23 19.76 -2.49
N ASN A 182 31.15 20.92 -1.85
CA ASN A 182 31.67 21.14 -0.50
C ASN A 182 30.92 20.31 0.54
N LEU A 183 29.59 20.21 0.47
CA LEU A 183 28.81 19.36 1.37
C LEU A 183 29.24 17.90 1.27
N ILE A 184 29.31 17.36 0.05
CA ILE A 184 29.67 15.96 -0.19
C ILE A 184 31.09 15.69 0.29
N ALA A 185 32.06 16.55 -0.08
CA ALA A 185 33.45 16.40 0.36
C ALA A 185 33.61 16.43 1.89
N ASN A 186 32.69 17.11 2.60
CA ASN A 186 32.70 17.22 4.06
C ASN A 186 31.68 16.30 4.76
N GLN A 187 31.18 15.25 4.08
CA GLN A 187 30.22 14.30 4.62
C GLN A 187 28.97 14.98 5.22
N TRP A 188 28.48 16.01 4.54
CA TRP A 188 27.29 16.78 4.90
C TRP A 188 27.37 17.48 6.28
N LYS A 189 28.55 17.63 6.88
CA LYS A 189 28.70 18.31 8.18
C LYS A 189 28.37 19.80 8.07
N ARG A 190 27.33 20.27 8.77
CA ARG A 190 26.86 21.66 8.72
C ARG A 190 27.93 22.68 9.13
N ASN A 191 28.78 22.33 10.10
CA ASN A 191 29.87 23.20 10.57
C ASN A 191 31.05 23.34 9.59
N LYS A 192 31.05 22.59 8.49
CA LYS A 192 32.05 22.70 7.40
C LYS A 192 31.58 23.57 6.25
N LEU A 193 30.29 23.91 6.20
CA LEU A 193 29.80 24.95 5.32
C LEU A 193 30.32 26.30 5.77
N LYS A 194 31.07 26.98 4.91
CA LYS A 194 31.55 28.34 5.12
C LYS A 194 30.49 29.36 4.74
N ILE A 195 29.28 29.19 5.28
CA ILE A 195 28.15 30.10 5.07
C ILE A 195 27.82 30.68 6.44
N GLU A 196 27.91 32.01 6.57
CA GLU A 196 27.61 32.72 7.82
C GLU A 196 26.15 32.49 8.19
N ILE A 197 25.89 32.24 9.48
CA ILE A 197 24.54 31.99 9.98
C ILE A 197 23.76 33.30 9.93
N THR A 198 22.89 33.46 8.94
CA THR A 198 21.82 34.46 8.97
C THR A 198 20.79 34.06 10.04
N LYS A 199 20.24 35.05 10.76
CA LYS A 199 19.22 34.80 11.81
C LYS A 199 17.84 34.43 11.25
N ASN A 200 17.67 34.39 9.93
CA ASN A 200 16.39 34.12 9.29
C ASN A 200 16.15 32.60 9.24
N LYS A 201 15.08 32.16 9.93
CA LYS A 201 14.59 30.77 9.87
C LYS A 201 13.10 30.77 9.56
N ILE A 202 12.67 29.86 8.69
CA ILE A 202 11.26 29.55 8.42
C ILE A 202 11.08 28.07 8.68
N GLY A 203 10.26 27.73 9.68
CA GLY A 203 10.15 26.36 10.20
C GLY A 203 11.52 25.79 10.58
N ASP A 204 11.86 24.64 9.99
CA ASP A 204 13.13 23.94 10.21
C ASP A 204 14.30 24.42 9.32
N TYR A 205 14.08 25.39 8.43
CA TYR A 205 15.07 25.83 7.45
C TYR A 205 15.77 27.12 7.85
N GLU A 206 17.10 27.11 7.78
CA GLU A 206 17.94 28.30 7.75
C GLU A 206 17.89 28.92 6.35
N ILE A 207 17.61 30.23 6.26
CA ILE A 207 17.43 30.94 4.98
C ILE A 207 18.65 31.82 4.68
N PHE A 208 19.19 31.67 3.48
CA PHE A 208 20.34 32.41 2.95
C PHE A 208 19.93 33.12 1.65
N GLU A 209 19.17 34.20 1.80
CA GLU A 209 18.54 34.93 0.69
C GLU A 209 19.57 35.41 -0.34
N GLU A 210 20.69 36.01 0.10
CA GLU A 210 21.74 36.50 -0.80
C GLU A 210 22.41 35.39 -1.63
N GLN A 211 22.42 34.17 -1.08
CA GLN A 211 22.98 33.00 -1.75
C GLN A 211 21.92 32.20 -2.50
N GLY A 212 20.62 32.51 -2.33
CA GLY A 212 19.52 31.74 -2.90
C GLY A 212 19.40 30.32 -2.35
N LEU A 213 19.67 30.12 -1.04
CA LEU A 213 19.67 28.79 -0.42
C LEU A 213 18.75 28.69 0.80
N GLN A 214 18.18 27.51 1.01
CA GLN A 214 17.55 27.11 2.27
C GLN A 214 18.17 25.79 2.73
N ILE A 215 18.49 25.67 4.02
CA ILE A 215 19.19 24.49 4.55
C ILE A 215 18.47 23.98 5.79
N ARG A 216 18.08 22.70 5.79
CA ARG A 216 17.62 21.98 6.98
C ARG A 216 18.79 21.20 7.57
N THR A 217 19.00 21.33 8.87
CA THR A 217 20.08 20.63 9.59
C THR A 217 19.49 19.73 10.66
N ILE A 218 19.94 18.47 10.70
CA ILE A 218 19.56 17.48 11.72
C ILE A 218 20.83 16.86 12.28
N TYR A 219 20.93 16.85 13.62
CA TYR A 219 22.10 16.36 14.35
C TYR A 219 23.45 16.75 13.72
N LYS A 220 23.66 18.05 13.50
CA LYS A 220 24.91 18.64 12.97
C LYS A 220 25.22 18.29 11.50
N LYS A 221 24.41 17.50 10.82
CA LYS A 221 24.51 17.24 9.38
C LYS A 221 23.41 17.99 8.64
N VAL A 222 23.72 18.49 7.46
CA VAL A 222 22.70 18.97 6.52
C VAL A 222 21.85 17.78 6.10
N PHE A 223 20.55 17.92 6.29
CA PHE A 223 19.54 16.93 5.95
C PHE A 223 19.13 17.10 4.48
N ASN A 224 18.78 18.33 4.10
CA ASN A 224 18.62 18.74 2.71
C ASN A 224 19.00 20.22 2.51
N ILE A 225 19.27 20.55 1.25
CA ILE A 225 19.52 21.90 0.78
C ILE A 225 18.60 22.20 -0.40
N ILE A 226 18.00 23.39 -0.40
CA ILE A 226 17.11 23.86 -1.45
C ILE A 226 17.77 25.06 -2.12
N PHE A 227 17.88 25.01 -3.44
CA PHE A 227 18.26 26.14 -4.28
C PHE A 227 16.97 26.85 -4.69
N THR A 228 16.85 28.13 -4.35
CA THR A 228 15.68 28.97 -4.67
C THR A 228 15.82 29.61 -6.04
N SER A 229 14.77 30.29 -6.50
CA SER A 229 14.79 31.09 -7.72
C SER A 229 15.92 32.12 -7.78
N ASP A 230 16.46 32.52 -6.63
CA ASP A 230 17.56 33.49 -6.55
C ASP A 230 18.95 32.87 -6.80
N TYR A 231 19.04 31.52 -6.77
CA TYR A 231 20.27 30.82 -7.12
C TYR A 231 20.44 30.72 -8.64
N ASN A 232 21.30 31.57 -9.20
CA ASN A 232 21.43 31.75 -10.65
C ASN A 232 22.48 30.85 -11.35
N LYS A 233 23.10 29.90 -10.64
CA LYS A 233 24.13 29.00 -11.17
C LYS A 233 23.58 27.60 -11.43
N GLU A 234 24.31 26.80 -12.20
CA GLU A 234 23.99 25.40 -12.44
C GLU A 234 24.20 24.55 -11.17
N VAL A 235 23.21 23.72 -10.85
CA VAL A 235 23.22 22.83 -9.68
C VAL A 235 23.76 21.46 -10.08
N VAL A 236 23.13 20.81 -11.08
CA VAL A 236 23.50 19.49 -11.62
C VAL A 236 23.25 19.42 -13.13
N ASN A 237 24.07 18.68 -13.89
CA ASN A 237 23.87 18.40 -15.34
C ASN A 237 23.49 19.63 -16.21
N ASN A 238 24.03 20.80 -15.90
CA ASN A 238 23.75 22.11 -16.50
C ASN A 238 22.33 22.64 -16.25
N ILE A 239 21.62 22.07 -15.28
CA ILE A 239 20.29 22.47 -14.85
C ILE A 239 20.45 23.48 -13.71
N LYS A 240 19.68 24.57 -13.80
CA LYS A 240 19.54 25.60 -12.77
C LYS A 240 18.08 25.76 -12.35
N THR A 241 17.81 26.53 -11.31
CA THR A 241 16.44 26.86 -10.92
C THR A 241 15.72 27.59 -12.07
N GLY A 242 14.42 27.32 -12.27
CA GLY A 242 13.67 27.84 -13.41
C GLY A 242 13.87 27.09 -14.74
N THR A 243 14.64 25.99 -14.77
CA THR A 243 14.70 25.13 -15.96
C THR A 243 13.39 24.36 -16.10
N ASP A 244 12.79 24.37 -17.29
CA ASP A 244 11.53 23.67 -17.57
C ASP A 244 11.63 22.16 -17.31
N LEU A 245 10.58 21.56 -16.74
CA LEU A 245 10.58 20.14 -16.36
C LEU A 245 10.75 19.21 -17.58
N LYS A 246 10.22 19.55 -18.76
CA LYS A 246 10.39 18.74 -19.98
C LYS A 246 11.84 18.79 -20.45
N GLU A 247 12.48 19.94 -20.33
CA GLU A 247 13.91 20.07 -20.63
C GLU A 247 14.76 19.22 -19.68
N ILE A 248 14.41 19.21 -18.39
CA ILE A 248 15.09 18.36 -17.40
C ILE A 248 14.92 16.87 -17.75
N ILE A 249 13.71 16.43 -18.11
CA ILE A 249 13.44 15.05 -18.56
C ILE A 249 14.24 14.73 -19.83
N ARG A 250 14.42 15.69 -20.75
CA ARG A 250 15.27 15.50 -21.92
C ARG A 250 16.74 15.30 -21.56
N ILE A 251 17.24 15.98 -20.52
CA ILE A 251 18.63 15.90 -20.07
C ILE A 251 18.89 14.63 -19.25
N LEU A 252 18.00 14.29 -18.32
CA LEU A 252 18.20 13.23 -17.32
C LEU A 252 17.44 11.92 -17.63
N GLY A 253 16.56 11.93 -18.62
CA GLY A 253 15.68 10.82 -18.96
C GLY A 253 14.41 10.78 -18.11
N THR A 254 13.74 9.64 -18.09
CA THR A 254 12.53 9.44 -17.27
C THR A 254 12.86 9.64 -15.78
N PRO A 255 12.05 10.44 -15.04
CA PRO A 255 12.17 10.60 -13.59
C PRO A 255 12.08 9.27 -12.86
N THR A 256 12.88 9.09 -11.81
CA THR A 256 12.80 7.90 -10.95
C THR A 256 11.75 8.06 -9.84
N LEU A 257 11.37 9.30 -9.56
CA LEU A 257 10.42 9.72 -8.51
C LEU A 257 9.60 10.89 -9.06
N GLY A 258 8.31 10.98 -8.74
CA GLY A 258 7.46 12.06 -9.24
C GLY A 258 7.14 11.98 -10.75
N GLU A 259 6.30 12.91 -11.19
CA GLU A 259 5.80 12.97 -12.56
C GLU A 259 5.61 14.44 -12.99
N GLU A 260 5.79 14.73 -14.27
CA GLU A 260 5.72 16.10 -14.81
C GLU A 260 4.37 16.79 -14.53
N ASN A 261 3.28 16.05 -14.69
CA ASN A 261 1.90 16.51 -14.43
C ASN A 261 1.66 16.90 -12.96
N LEU A 262 2.49 16.42 -12.02
CA LEU A 262 2.45 16.79 -10.61
C LEU A 262 3.15 18.13 -10.33
N GLY A 263 3.97 18.61 -11.28
CA GLY A 263 4.86 19.76 -11.07
C GLY A 263 6.11 19.44 -10.24
N LEU A 264 6.35 18.16 -9.93
CA LEU A 264 7.48 17.67 -9.14
C LEU A 264 8.05 16.42 -9.79
N ILE A 265 9.31 16.49 -10.23
CA ILE A 265 10.07 15.34 -10.73
C ILE A 265 11.35 15.17 -9.93
N GLY A 266 11.78 13.93 -9.74
CA GLY A 266 12.92 13.56 -8.91
C GLY A 266 13.77 12.47 -9.51
N TYR A 267 15.06 12.52 -9.19
CA TYR A 267 16.06 11.56 -9.64
C TYR A 267 16.94 11.14 -8.47
N LYS A 268 17.14 9.83 -8.34
CA LYS A 268 18.12 9.24 -7.43
C LYS A 268 19.45 9.03 -8.17
N GLY A 269 20.50 9.71 -7.73
CA GLY A 269 21.88 9.45 -8.15
C GLY A 269 22.60 8.51 -7.19
N GLU A 270 23.92 8.39 -7.36
CA GLU A 270 24.76 7.60 -6.46
C GLU A 270 24.90 8.27 -5.08
N LYS A 271 25.04 9.60 -5.05
CA LYS A 271 25.36 10.36 -3.82
C LYS A 271 24.21 11.21 -3.29
N ILE A 272 23.26 11.56 -4.16
CA ILE A 272 22.19 12.51 -3.86
C ILE A 272 20.87 12.10 -4.51
N TYR A 273 19.78 12.50 -3.86
CA TYR A 273 18.50 12.69 -4.52
C TYR A 273 18.42 14.15 -4.96
N VAL A 274 17.88 14.41 -6.15
CA VAL A 274 17.57 15.75 -6.63
C VAL A 274 16.13 15.80 -7.10
N PHE A 275 15.38 16.77 -6.60
CA PHE A 275 14.00 17.05 -6.98
C PHE A 275 13.92 18.43 -7.61
N PHE A 276 13.10 18.54 -8.64
CA PHE A 276 12.90 19.73 -9.44
C PHE A 276 11.42 20.12 -9.42
N THR A 277 11.17 21.39 -9.12
CA THR A 277 9.90 22.06 -9.38
C THR A 277 10.16 23.22 -10.35
N GLU A 278 9.12 23.98 -10.71
CA GLU A 278 9.28 25.14 -11.60
C GLU A 278 10.26 26.19 -11.06
N SER A 279 10.37 26.34 -9.74
CA SER A 279 11.12 27.45 -9.12
C SER A 279 12.25 27.02 -8.18
N LYS A 280 12.31 25.75 -7.78
CA LYS A 280 13.26 25.26 -6.78
C LYS A 280 13.92 23.95 -7.19
N ILE A 281 15.12 23.72 -6.66
CA ILE A 281 15.81 22.42 -6.71
C ILE A 281 16.09 21.99 -5.28
N SER A 282 15.52 20.85 -4.86
CA SER A 282 15.74 20.27 -3.53
C SER A 282 16.71 19.10 -3.62
N VAL A 283 17.73 19.08 -2.77
CA VAL A 283 18.79 18.06 -2.81
C VAL A 283 18.94 17.41 -1.43
N TYR A 284 18.83 16.09 -1.41
CA TYR A 284 19.03 15.25 -0.23
C TYR A 284 20.25 14.35 -0.44
N ARG A 285 20.91 13.95 0.64
CA ARG A 285 21.96 12.92 0.54
C ARG A 285 21.36 11.53 0.37
N VAL A 286 22.04 10.67 -0.38
CA VAL A 286 21.81 9.23 -0.29
C VAL A 286 22.49 8.71 0.97
N GLU A 287 21.75 7.96 1.79
CA GLU A 287 22.28 7.26 2.97
C GLU A 287 22.29 5.76 2.71
N ASP A 288 23.48 5.23 2.43
CA ASP A 288 23.75 3.82 2.20
C ASP A 288 24.73 3.24 3.23
N GLN A 289 25.21 4.08 4.16
CA GLN A 289 26.12 3.71 5.25
C GLN A 289 25.47 3.89 6.62
N TYR A 290 24.96 2.80 7.16
CA TYR A 290 24.31 2.77 8.46
C TYR A 290 25.34 2.56 9.58
N GLU A 291 25.97 3.63 10.06
CA GLU A 291 26.83 3.58 11.27
C GLU A 291 26.05 2.88 12.40
N LYS A 292 26.66 1.97 13.18
CA LYS A 292 25.99 1.25 14.28
C LYS A 292 24.75 0.39 13.90
N LEU A 293 24.63 -0.04 12.64
CA LEU A 293 23.55 -0.95 12.23
C LEU A 293 23.48 -2.25 13.06
N ASP A 294 24.61 -2.79 13.50
CA ASP A 294 24.64 -3.98 14.36
C ASP A 294 24.00 -3.72 15.73
N GLU A 295 24.24 -2.54 16.32
CA GLU A 295 23.61 -2.13 17.58
C GLU A 295 22.09 -1.97 17.38
N PHE A 296 21.66 -1.42 16.24
CA PHE A 296 20.24 -1.32 15.88
C PHE A 296 19.57 -2.71 15.81
N ILE A 297 20.22 -3.69 15.18
CA ILE A 297 19.70 -5.06 15.10
C ILE A 297 19.57 -5.70 16.48
N ILE A 298 20.58 -5.52 17.34
CA ILE A 298 20.56 -6.01 18.73
C ILE A 298 19.36 -5.41 19.49
N LEU A 299 19.08 -4.12 19.30
CA LEU A 299 17.92 -3.45 19.90
C LEU A 299 16.60 -4.04 19.41
N ILE A 300 16.47 -4.36 18.12
CA ILE A 300 15.26 -4.99 17.58
C ILE A 300 15.05 -6.38 18.19
N GLU A 301 16.10 -7.21 18.23
CA GLU A 301 16.02 -8.55 18.81
C GLU A 301 15.66 -8.51 20.30
N LYS A 302 16.19 -7.52 21.04
CA LYS A 302 15.83 -7.28 22.43
C LYS A 302 14.36 -6.87 22.57
N PHE A 303 13.89 -5.94 21.75
CA PHE A 303 12.49 -5.53 21.70
C PHE A 303 11.56 -6.72 21.42
N GLU A 304 11.91 -7.59 20.49
CA GLU A 304 11.10 -8.76 20.18
C GLU A 304 10.94 -9.71 21.37
N ARG A 305 11.95 -9.83 22.23
CA ARG A 305 11.88 -10.67 23.44
C ARG A 305 11.13 -9.99 24.58
N GLU A 306 11.44 -8.72 24.84
CA GLU A 306 11.02 -8.02 26.05
C GLU A 306 9.75 -7.19 25.88
N LYS A 307 9.38 -6.86 24.63
CA LYS A 307 8.26 -5.99 24.27
C LYS A 307 8.31 -4.59 24.89
N ASN A 308 9.50 -4.14 25.31
CA ASN A 308 9.70 -2.84 25.91
C ASN A 308 9.92 -1.76 24.84
N VAL A 309 8.82 -1.15 24.38
CA VAL A 309 8.85 -0.09 23.35
C VAL A 309 9.70 1.10 23.78
N LYS A 310 9.64 1.50 25.05
CA LYS A 310 10.39 2.66 25.57
C LYS A 310 11.89 2.46 25.51
N GLU A 311 12.35 1.32 25.97
CA GLU A 311 13.77 1.00 25.94
C GLU A 311 14.29 0.83 24.51
N PHE A 312 13.49 0.21 23.64
CA PHE A 312 13.81 0.08 22.23
C PHE A 312 14.03 1.43 21.57
N VAL A 313 13.05 2.32 21.67
CA VAL A 313 13.07 3.63 21.00
C VAL A 313 14.16 4.52 21.58
N ASN A 314 14.31 4.56 22.92
CA ASN A 314 15.41 5.32 23.55
C ASN A 314 16.77 4.83 23.05
N GLY A 315 16.99 3.50 23.02
CA GLY A 315 18.24 2.93 22.52
C GLY A 315 18.53 3.30 21.07
N ILE A 316 17.50 3.34 20.22
CA ILE A 316 17.63 3.76 18.82
C ILE A 316 18.02 5.23 18.74
N THR A 317 17.35 6.11 19.48
CA THR A 317 17.67 7.55 19.49
C THR A 317 19.07 7.85 20.04
N ASP A 318 19.62 6.97 20.88
CA ASP A 318 20.99 7.10 21.41
C ASP A 318 22.05 6.72 20.36
N ILE A 319 21.80 5.66 19.57
CA ILE A 319 22.74 5.24 18.51
C ILE A 319 22.60 6.08 17.24
N TRP A 320 21.37 6.51 16.93
CA TRP A 320 20.99 7.33 15.79
C TRP A 320 20.23 8.57 16.25
N PRO A 321 20.95 9.63 16.61
CA PRO A 321 20.33 10.88 17.04
C PRO A 321 19.90 11.77 15.86
N ASP A 322 20.02 11.29 14.61
CA ASP A 322 19.71 12.03 13.38
C ASP A 322 18.30 11.71 12.82
N TYR A 323 17.31 11.52 13.69
CA TYR A 323 15.90 11.38 13.31
C TYR A 323 15.30 12.73 12.91
N ASP A 324 14.41 12.73 11.93
CA ASP A 324 13.75 13.95 11.41
C ASP A 324 12.31 14.14 11.87
N GLN A 325 11.69 13.09 12.38
CA GLN A 325 10.42 13.18 13.10
C GLN A 325 10.49 12.30 14.35
N TYR A 326 10.04 12.85 15.47
CA TYR A 326 9.90 12.11 16.71
C TYR A 326 8.74 12.67 17.51
N ASP A 327 7.73 11.83 17.73
CA ASP A 327 6.60 12.12 18.58
C ASP A 327 6.38 10.94 19.54
N TRP A 328 6.32 11.26 20.83
CA TRP A 328 6.19 10.28 21.91
C TRP A 328 5.14 10.78 22.90
N ASP A 329 4.06 10.02 23.05
CA ASP A 329 3.10 10.18 24.15
C ASP A 329 3.00 8.86 24.94
N LYS A 330 2.24 8.85 26.03
CA LYS A 330 1.94 7.67 26.85
C LYS A 330 1.36 6.51 26.06
N ASN A 331 0.66 6.82 24.96
CA ASN A 331 -0.13 5.85 24.23
C ASN A 331 0.46 5.49 22.87
N TYR A 332 1.37 6.28 22.30
CA TYR A 332 1.87 6.04 20.95
C TYR A 332 3.30 6.53 20.77
N VAL A 333 3.94 6.03 19.72
CA VAL A 333 5.28 6.44 19.31
C VAL A 333 5.33 6.56 17.80
N HIS A 334 5.90 7.65 17.30
CA HIS A 334 6.34 7.85 15.93
C HIS A 334 7.81 8.26 15.95
N LEU A 335 8.68 7.52 15.25
CA LEU A 335 10.08 7.87 15.06
C LEU A 335 10.47 7.60 13.60
N GLN A 336 10.97 8.61 12.90
CA GLN A 336 11.31 8.52 11.49
C GLN A 336 12.75 8.96 11.21
N TYR A 337 13.40 8.13 10.40
CA TYR A 337 14.71 8.39 9.80
C TYR A 337 14.55 8.35 8.27
N THR A 338 14.03 9.44 7.72
CA THR A 338 13.65 9.56 6.30
C THR A 338 14.82 9.23 5.36
N LEU A 339 16.03 9.70 5.64
CA LEU A 339 17.18 9.39 4.78
C LEU A 339 17.58 7.91 4.85
N LYS A 340 17.36 7.26 6.00
CA LYS A 340 17.66 5.84 6.19
C LYS A 340 16.56 4.92 5.63
N GLY A 341 15.36 5.44 5.34
CA GLY A 341 14.22 4.61 4.96
C GLY A 341 13.67 3.78 6.10
N ILE A 342 13.72 4.29 7.33
CA ILE A 342 13.24 3.58 8.54
C ILE A 342 12.19 4.43 9.24
N LYS A 343 11.06 3.81 9.54
CA LYS A 343 9.99 4.39 10.36
C LYS A 343 9.58 3.41 11.46
N ILE A 344 9.39 3.91 12.68
CA ILE A 344 9.01 3.11 13.84
C ILE A 344 7.72 3.67 14.40
N GLU A 345 6.67 2.84 14.42
CA GLU A 345 5.33 3.24 14.86
C GLU A 345 4.76 2.24 15.86
N PHE A 346 4.20 2.77 16.95
CA PHE A 346 3.41 2.00 17.90
C PHE A 346 2.13 2.77 18.23
N ASN A 347 1.00 2.08 18.17
CA ASN A 347 -0.36 2.59 18.43
C ASN A 347 -0.78 3.82 17.60
N ILE A 348 -0.25 3.96 16.38
CA ILE A 348 -0.65 5.01 15.42
C ILE A 348 -1.37 4.39 14.23
N SER A 349 -0.75 3.38 13.61
CA SER A 349 -1.25 2.69 12.43
C SER A 349 -1.51 1.21 12.76
N SER A 350 -2.00 0.45 11.78
CA SER A 350 -2.04 -1.02 11.87
C SER A 350 -0.65 -1.64 12.00
N ASN A 351 0.38 -0.93 11.56
CA ASN A 351 1.77 -1.39 11.58
C ASN A 351 2.37 -1.03 12.94
N GLN A 352 2.56 -2.06 13.77
CA GLN A 352 3.12 -1.93 15.10
C GLN A 352 4.56 -2.41 15.05
N GLY A 353 5.53 -1.53 14.83
CA GLY A 353 6.93 -1.92 14.70
C GLY A 353 7.72 -1.09 13.71
N ILE A 354 8.65 -1.74 13.01
CA ILE A 354 9.60 -1.13 12.10
C ILE A 354 9.12 -1.30 10.66
N THR A 355 8.95 -0.19 9.95
CA THR A 355 8.67 -0.15 8.51
C THR A 355 9.93 0.27 7.76
N TYR A 356 10.31 -0.51 6.75
CA TYR A 356 11.40 -0.21 5.85
C TYR A 356 10.87 0.29 4.51
N SER A 357 11.30 1.48 4.11
CA SER A 357 10.95 2.12 2.84
C SER A 357 11.91 1.68 1.73
N SER A 358 11.58 1.96 0.47
CA SER A 358 12.35 1.46 -0.69
C SER A 358 13.80 1.95 -0.75
N ASN A 359 14.12 3.05 -0.08
CA ASN A 359 15.47 3.59 0.03
C ASN A 359 16.33 2.93 1.12
N PHE A 360 15.79 2.01 1.92
CA PHE A 360 16.61 1.23 2.86
C PHE A 360 17.39 0.12 2.13
N THR A 361 18.71 0.11 2.31
CA THR A 361 19.64 -0.83 1.65
C THR A 361 20.41 -1.70 2.64
N GLY A 362 20.19 -1.51 3.95
CA GLY A 362 20.88 -2.24 5.00
C GLY A 362 20.33 -3.66 5.23
N LYS A 363 20.98 -4.38 6.16
CA LYS A 363 20.44 -5.63 6.71
C LYS A 363 19.35 -5.34 7.76
N ILE A 364 18.30 -6.16 7.75
CA ILE A 364 17.15 -6.09 8.67
C ILE A 364 17.43 -6.88 9.94
N ARG A 365 18.10 -8.04 9.81
CA ARG A 365 18.63 -8.86 10.91
C ARG A 365 20.01 -9.36 10.53
N GLU A 366 20.66 -10.06 11.46
CA GLU A 366 21.91 -10.73 11.18
C GLU A 366 21.74 -11.70 10.00
N ASN A 367 22.49 -11.45 8.92
CA ASN A 367 22.41 -12.19 7.65
C ASN A 367 21.03 -12.20 6.96
N LEU A 368 20.20 -11.16 7.15
CA LEU A 368 18.90 -11.03 6.49
C LEU A 368 18.72 -9.65 5.86
N THR A 369 18.56 -9.62 4.54
CA THR A 369 18.28 -8.41 3.75
C THR A 369 16.82 -8.37 3.28
N VAL A 370 16.41 -7.24 2.69
CA VAL A 370 15.11 -7.11 1.98
C VAL A 370 14.99 -8.17 0.88
N GLN A 371 16.09 -8.43 0.16
CA GLN A 371 16.13 -9.38 -0.95
C GLN A 371 15.96 -10.83 -0.49
N ASP A 372 16.47 -11.17 0.69
CA ASP A 372 16.28 -12.50 1.27
C ASP A 372 14.81 -12.78 1.62
N ILE A 373 14.07 -11.75 2.06
CA ILE A 373 12.64 -11.83 2.39
C ILE A 373 11.80 -11.87 1.12
N GLN A 374 12.17 -11.13 0.07
CA GLN A 374 11.55 -11.25 -1.25
C GLN A 374 11.61 -12.68 -1.78
N ASN A 375 12.78 -13.32 -1.67
CA ASN A 375 12.98 -14.69 -2.13
C ASN A 375 12.26 -15.71 -1.25
N ASN A 376 12.01 -15.40 0.02
CA ASN A 376 11.25 -16.24 0.94
C ASN A 376 10.57 -15.40 2.03
N ILE A 377 9.28 -15.13 1.84
CA ILE A 377 8.45 -14.30 2.74
C ILE A 377 8.36 -14.93 4.15
N GLU A 378 8.51 -16.24 4.29
CA GLU A 378 8.48 -16.92 5.60
C GLU A 378 9.63 -16.49 6.52
N LYS A 379 10.69 -15.87 5.96
CA LYS A 379 11.79 -15.29 6.74
C LYS A 379 11.46 -13.93 7.37
N LEU A 380 10.28 -13.37 7.11
CA LEU A 380 9.87 -12.06 7.63
C LEU A 380 9.90 -12.06 9.17
N PRO A 381 10.73 -11.21 9.81
CA PRO A 381 10.73 -11.10 11.26
C PRO A 381 9.44 -10.47 11.78
N LYS A 382 9.14 -10.70 13.07
CA LYS A 382 7.97 -10.06 13.70
C LYS A 382 8.16 -8.53 13.73
N TYR A 383 7.04 -7.80 13.77
CA TYR A 383 7.03 -6.33 13.85
C TYR A 383 7.82 -5.64 12.73
N THR A 384 7.93 -6.29 11.58
CA THR A 384 8.66 -5.80 10.40
C THR A 384 7.68 -5.62 9.25
N PHE A 385 7.70 -4.44 8.63
CA PHE A 385 6.80 -4.03 7.57
C PHE A 385 7.59 -3.38 6.44
N PHE A 386 6.97 -3.27 5.26
CA PHE A 386 7.60 -2.68 4.08
C PHE A 386 6.68 -1.68 3.41
N ASP A 387 7.30 -0.62 2.94
CA ASP A 387 6.69 0.45 2.19
C ASP A 387 7.40 0.56 0.85
N SER A 388 6.67 0.38 -0.25
CA SER A 388 7.27 0.41 -1.59
C SER A 388 7.72 1.79 -2.05
N GLU A 389 7.26 2.83 -1.36
CA GLU A 389 7.60 4.20 -1.70
C GLU A 389 8.88 4.64 -0.99
N ASP A 390 9.62 5.51 -1.66
CA ASP A 390 10.84 6.11 -1.12
C ASP A 390 10.47 7.17 -0.08
N SER A 391 10.99 7.06 1.14
CA SER A 391 10.62 7.99 2.21
C SER A 391 11.13 9.42 1.96
N VAL A 392 12.23 9.58 1.20
CA VAL A 392 12.71 10.91 0.80
C VAL A 392 11.73 11.56 -0.17
N TYR A 393 11.18 10.78 -1.09
CA TYR A 393 10.14 11.26 -2.01
C TYR A 393 8.85 11.63 -1.27
N LYS A 394 8.40 10.81 -0.32
CA LYS A 394 7.24 11.14 0.53
C LYS A 394 7.41 12.47 1.25
N LEU A 395 8.57 12.67 1.87
CA LEU A 395 8.86 13.92 2.56
C LEU A 395 8.91 15.12 1.61
N GLU A 396 9.47 14.95 0.41
CA GLU A 396 9.50 16.02 -0.59
C GLU A 396 8.09 16.36 -1.11
N LEU A 397 7.21 15.36 -1.29
CA LEU A 397 5.81 15.59 -1.61
C LEU A 397 5.10 16.41 -0.53
N GLU A 398 5.27 16.04 0.74
CA GLU A 398 4.70 16.78 1.88
C GLU A 398 5.20 18.22 1.89
N ARG A 399 6.50 18.45 1.66
CA ARG A 399 7.07 19.80 1.58
C ARG A 399 6.48 20.58 0.40
N TYR A 400 6.41 19.98 -0.78
CA TYR A 400 5.92 20.62 -2.00
C TYR A 400 4.46 21.03 -1.88
N PHE A 401 3.59 20.14 -1.40
CA PHE A 401 2.16 20.45 -1.22
C PHE A 401 1.90 21.34 -0.01
N GLY A 402 2.65 21.19 1.08
CA GLY A 402 2.55 22.10 2.23
C GLY A 402 2.89 23.55 1.86
N GLU A 403 3.90 23.77 1.01
CA GLU A 403 4.23 25.11 0.48
C GLU A 403 3.13 25.67 -0.46
N ALA A 404 2.46 24.80 -1.24
CA ALA A 404 1.40 25.20 -2.15
C ALA A 404 0.11 25.66 -1.42
N GLU A 405 -0.16 25.13 -0.22
CA GLU A 405 -1.29 25.57 0.61
C GLU A 405 -1.01 26.92 1.33
N GLU A 406 0.25 27.28 1.54
CA GLU A 406 0.65 28.55 2.18
C GLU A 406 0.74 29.74 1.20
N THR A 407 0.63 29.52 -0.11
CA THR A 407 0.52 30.60 -1.11
C THR A 407 -0.95 30.95 -1.31
N PRO A 408 -1.47 32.10 -0.81
CA PRO A 408 -2.81 32.53 -1.14
C PRO A 408 -2.86 32.77 -2.65
N GLY A 409 -3.83 32.16 -3.33
CA GLY A 409 -4.04 32.39 -4.76
C GLY A 409 -4.06 33.88 -5.06
N GLU A 410 -3.20 34.30 -5.98
CA GLU A 410 -3.19 35.65 -6.56
C GLU A 410 -4.50 35.97 -7.30
#